data_AF-D3Z464-F1
#
_entry.id   AF-D3Z464-F1
#
_cell.length_a   1.000
_cell.length_b   1.000
_cell.length_c   1.000
_cell.angle_alpha   90.00
_cell.angle_beta   90.00
_cell.angle_gamma   90.00
#
_symmetry.space_group_name_H-M   'P 1'
#
loop_
_entity.id
_entity.type
_entity.pdbx_description
1 polymer ?
#
loop_
_entity_poly.entity_id
_entity_poly.type
_entity_poly.pdbx_seq_one_letter_code
_entity_poly.pdbx_strand_id
1 'polypeptide(L)'
;MATGDLKRSLRKLEQVLRSLNYPNEVDYVGLIKGDTAASLPIISYSLTSYSPYVAELLMESSIELIAKNDVRFTDTVYKLLRDQFDYKPILTKKQFIQSGFA
;
A
#
# COMPACT_ATOMS: atom_id res chain seq x y z
N MET A 1 -8.61 20.91 -4.73
CA MET A 1 -8.99 19.58 -4.18
C MET A 1 -8.73 19.65 -2.68
N ALA A 2 -9.77 19.55 -1.87
CA ALA A 2 -9.71 19.93 -0.46
C ALA A 2 -8.96 18.89 0.39
N THR A 3 -7.86 19.31 0.99
CA THR A 3 -7.09 18.65 2.07
C THR A 3 -7.92 18.49 3.38
N GLY A 4 -9.25 18.62 3.31
CA GLY A 4 -10.14 18.78 4.47
C GLY A 4 -10.42 17.50 5.27
N ASP A 5 -10.17 16.33 4.70
CA ASP A 5 -10.51 15.05 5.34
C ASP A 5 -9.29 14.16 5.67
N LEU A 6 -8.06 14.69 5.69
CA LEU A 6 -6.86 13.90 6.01
C LEU A 6 -6.97 13.20 7.37
N LYS A 7 -7.42 13.92 8.41
CA LYS A 7 -7.67 13.34 9.74
C LYS A 7 -8.71 12.22 9.69
N ARG A 8 -9.73 12.34 8.85
CA ARG A 8 -10.77 11.33 8.69
C ARG A 8 -10.23 10.10 7.95
N SER A 9 -9.43 10.31 6.91
CA SER A 9 -8.74 9.23 6.18
C SER A 9 -7.76 8.47 7.07
N LEU A 10 -6.99 9.17 7.92
CA LEU A 10 -6.10 8.54 8.89
C LEU A 10 -6.86 7.71 9.93
N ARG A 11 -7.98 8.21 10.46
CA ARG A 11 -8.83 7.43 11.38
C ARG A 11 -9.39 6.18 10.72
N LYS A 12 -9.83 6.28 9.46
CA LYS A 12 -10.28 5.11 8.68
C LYS A 12 -9.14 4.12 8.48
N LEU A 13 -7.95 4.60 8.12
CA LEU A 13 -6.77 3.77 7.97
C LEU A 13 -6.44 3.04 9.28
N GLU A 14 -6.43 3.73 10.42
CA GLU A 14 -6.18 3.12 11.72
C GLU A 14 -7.22 2.03 12.05
N GLN A 15 -8.50 2.28 11.79
CA GLN A 15 -9.55 1.28 11.98
C GLN A 15 -9.34 0.05 11.10
N VAL A 16 -8.98 0.25 9.83
CA VAL A 16 -8.68 -0.85 8.91
C VAL A 16 -7.45 -1.61 9.40
N LEU A 17 -6.36 -0.94 9.77
CA LEU A 17 -5.14 -1.61 10.25
C LEU A 17 -5.39 -2.43 11.51
N ARG A 18 -6.24 -1.94 12.43
CA ARG A 18 -6.68 -2.73 13.58
C ARG A 18 -7.46 -3.97 13.16
N SER A 19 -8.36 -3.86 12.17
CA SER A 19 -9.09 -5.03 11.65
C SER A 19 -8.18 -6.03 10.93
N LEU A 20 -7.09 -5.54 10.32
CA LEU A 20 -6.07 -6.36 9.68
C LEU A 20 -5.11 -7.02 10.69
N ASN A 21 -5.18 -6.67 11.99
CA ASN A 21 -4.19 -7.06 13.00
C ASN A 21 -2.76 -6.71 12.60
N TYR A 22 -2.56 -5.52 12.01
CA TYR A 22 -1.25 -5.07 11.56
C TYR A 22 -0.25 -5.02 12.73
N PRO A 23 0.83 -5.82 12.70
CA PRO A 23 1.70 -6.03 13.87
C PRO A 23 2.77 -4.96 14.05
N ASN A 24 3.04 -4.14 13.03
CA ASN A 24 4.13 -3.16 13.06
C ASN A 24 3.64 -1.77 13.47
N GLU A 25 4.55 -0.92 13.93
CA GLU A 25 4.26 0.49 14.14
C GLU A 25 3.96 1.19 12.81
N VAL A 26 2.97 2.09 12.85
CA VAL A 26 2.51 2.85 11.69
C VAL A 26 3.11 4.24 11.77
N ASP A 27 3.89 4.63 10.76
CA ASP A 27 4.43 5.99 10.68
C ASP A 27 3.37 6.98 10.19
N TYR A 28 2.52 7.44 11.11
CA TYR A 28 1.51 8.46 10.82
C TYR A 28 2.12 9.79 10.38
N VAL A 29 3.35 10.12 10.79
CA VAL A 29 4.01 11.38 10.41
C VAL A 29 4.44 11.31 8.95
N GLY A 30 5.03 10.19 8.52
CA GLY A 30 5.34 9.90 7.13
C GLY A 30 4.08 9.89 6.26
N LEU A 31 3.01 9.21 6.70
CA LEU A 31 1.73 9.18 5.98
C LEU A 31 1.13 10.58 5.77
N ILE A 32 1.19 11.46 6.78
CA ILE A 32 0.70 12.85 6.66
C ILE A 32 1.52 13.66 5.65
N LYS A 33 2.82 13.38 5.55
CA LYS A 33 3.74 14.03 4.61
C LYS A 33 3.69 13.43 3.20
N GLY A 34 2.88 12.39 3.00
CA GLY A 34 2.85 11.60 1.77
C GLY A 34 4.18 10.90 1.50
N ASP A 35 4.81 10.39 2.55
CA ASP A 35 6.00 9.54 2.44
C ASP A 35 5.58 8.12 2.05
N THR A 36 6.07 7.69 0.89
CA THR A 36 5.82 6.36 0.35
C THR A 36 6.31 5.29 1.32
N ALA A 37 7.45 5.48 1.99
CA ALA A 37 8.06 4.49 2.88
C ALA A 37 7.13 4.10 4.04
N ALA A 38 6.28 5.01 4.51
CA ALA A 38 5.30 4.74 5.56
C ALA A 38 4.11 3.87 5.07
N SER A 39 3.79 3.94 3.78
CA SER A 39 2.65 3.22 3.17
C SER A 39 3.01 1.82 2.65
N LEU A 40 4.25 1.63 2.19
CA LEU A 40 4.73 0.35 1.64
C LEU A 40 4.59 -0.85 2.58
N PRO A 41 4.99 -0.79 3.87
CA PRO A 41 4.88 -1.95 4.74
C PRO A 41 3.43 -2.33 5.05
N ILE A 42 2.53 -1.35 5.07
CA ILE A 42 1.08 -1.58 5.20
C ILE A 42 0.53 -2.33 3.99
N ILE A 43 0.87 -1.87 2.78
CA ILE A 43 0.46 -2.52 1.52
C ILE A 43 1.04 -3.94 1.45
N SER A 44 2.33 -4.09 1.79
CA SER A 44 3.02 -5.38 1.77
C SER A 44 2.35 -6.39 2.69
N TYR A 45 2.07 -5.99 3.94
CA TYR A 45 1.38 -6.85 4.91
C TYR A 45 -0.03 -7.24 4.43
N SER A 46 -0.78 -6.27 3.90
CA SER A 46 -2.14 -6.48 3.42
C SER A 46 -2.20 -7.51 2.28
N LEU A 47 -1.18 -7.52 1.42
CA LEU A 47 -1.10 -8.42 0.26
C LEU A 47 -0.47 -9.78 0.58
N THR A 48 0.47 -9.84 1.53
CA THR A 48 1.26 -11.07 1.78
C THR A 48 0.88 -11.81 3.06
N SER A 49 0.50 -11.10 4.12
CA SER A 49 0.32 -11.69 5.47
C SER A 49 -1.13 -11.71 5.93
N TYR A 50 -1.97 -10.77 5.49
CA TYR A 50 -3.36 -10.68 5.94
C TYR A 50 -4.27 -11.72 5.27
N SER A 51 -4.21 -11.85 3.94
CA SER A 51 -5.09 -12.75 3.20
C SER A 51 -4.29 -13.90 2.56
N PRO A 52 -4.45 -15.16 3.04
CA PRO A 52 -3.76 -16.30 2.45
C PRO A 52 -4.15 -16.50 0.99
N TYR A 53 -5.39 -16.21 0.61
CA TYR A 53 -5.85 -16.27 -0.79
C TYR A 53 -5.11 -15.28 -1.70
N VAL A 54 -4.85 -14.06 -1.23
CA VAL A 54 -4.08 -13.08 -2.00
C VAL A 54 -2.61 -13.51 -2.09
N ALA A 55 -2.06 -14.07 -1.01
CA ALA A 55 -0.70 -14.61 -1.03
C ALA A 55 -0.54 -15.78 -2.01
N GLU A 56 -1.51 -16.69 -2.07
CA GLU A 56 -1.57 -17.77 -3.05
C GLU A 56 -1.70 -17.23 -4.49
N LEU A 57 -2.60 -16.28 -4.72
CA LEU A 57 -2.74 -15.62 -6.04
C LEU A 57 -1.43 -14.96 -6.49
N LEU A 58 -0.70 -14.33 -5.55
CA LEU A 58 0.61 -13.75 -5.81
C LEU A 58 1.63 -14.81 -6.18
N MET A 59 1.66 -15.94 -5.46
CA MET A 59 2.53 -17.07 -5.79
C MET A 59 2.22 -17.67 -7.16
N GLU A 60 0.94 -17.90 -7.48
CA GLU A 60 0.50 -18.39 -8.80
C GLU A 60 0.88 -17.40 -9.92
N SER A 61 0.79 -16.10 -9.64
CA SER A 61 1.18 -15.04 -10.57
C SER A 61 2.71 -14.86 -10.68
N SER A 62 3.52 -15.64 -9.95
CA SER A 62 4.98 -15.45 -9.82
C SER A 62 5.37 -14.05 -9.35
N ILE A 63 4.51 -13.43 -8.54
CA ILE A 63 4.69 -12.10 -8.00
C ILE A 63 5.30 -12.19 -6.59
N GLU A 64 6.62 -12.03 -6.52
CA GLU A 64 7.31 -11.89 -5.23
C GLU A 64 7.26 -10.42 -4.77
N LEU A 65 6.70 -10.15 -3.59
CA LEU A 65 6.70 -8.81 -2.97
C LEU A 65 7.77 -8.68 -1.86
N ILE A 66 8.37 -9.79 -1.44
CA ILE A 66 9.35 -9.86 -0.35
C ILE A 66 10.74 -9.45 -0.88
N ALA A 67 11.52 -8.73 -0.07
CA ALA A 67 12.91 -8.31 -0.36
C ALA A 67 13.10 -7.44 -1.62
N LYS A 68 12.05 -6.80 -2.13
CA LYS A 68 12.15 -5.81 -3.22
C LYS A 68 12.44 -4.42 -2.68
N ASN A 69 13.22 -3.64 -3.44
CA ASN A 69 13.34 -2.20 -3.20
C ASN A 69 11.99 -1.48 -3.45
N ASP A 70 11.79 -0.32 -2.84
CA ASP A 70 10.54 0.45 -2.86
C ASP A 70 9.99 0.69 -4.27
N VAL A 71 10.87 0.95 -5.24
CA VAL A 71 10.50 1.20 -6.64
C VAL A 71 9.99 -0.07 -7.32
N ARG A 72 10.71 -1.19 -7.18
CA ARG A 72 10.30 -2.49 -7.74
C ARG A 72 9.07 -3.05 -7.04
N PHE A 73 8.95 -2.84 -5.73
CA PHE A 73 7.75 -3.19 -4.99
C PHE A 73 6.54 -2.43 -5.54
N THR A 74 6.65 -1.10 -5.66
CA THR A 74 5.56 -0.26 -6.20
C THR A 74 5.19 -0.67 -7.63
N ASP A 75 6.17 -0.91 -8.50
CA ASP A 75 5.88 -1.37 -9.87
C ASP A 75 5.10 -2.70 -9.86
N THR A 76 5.53 -3.63 -9.01
CA THR A 76 4.89 -4.93 -8.85
C THR A 76 3.46 -4.80 -8.36
N VAL A 77 3.20 -3.97 -7.35
CA VAL A 77 1.84 -3.70 -6.84
C VAL A 77 0.97 -3.07 -7.92
N TYR A 78 1.48 -2.11 -8.69
CA TYR A 78 0.71 -1.49 -9.76
C TYR A 78 0.37 -2.46 -10.91
N LYS A 79 1.25 -3.42 -11.20
CA LYS A 79 0.96 -4.50 -12.16
C LYS A 79 -0.11 -5.44 -11.60
N LEU A 80 0.06 -5.89 -10.36
CA LEU A 80 -0.93 -6.73 -9.67
C LEU A 80 -2.32 -6.09 -9.68
N LEU A 81 -2.42 -4.81 -9.27
CA LEU A 81 -3.69 -4.08 -9.23
C LEU A 81 -4.35 -4.02 -10.60
N ARG A 82 -3.58 -3.81 -11.67
CA ARG A 82 -4.11 -3.77 -13.04
C ARG A 82 -4.51 -5.15 -13.53
N ASP A 83 -3.62 -6.13 -13.39
CA ASP A 83 -3.72 -7.39 -14.11
C ASP A 83 -4.64 -8.37 -13.37
N GLN A 84 -4.68 -8.33 -12.03
CA GLN A 84 -5.49 -9.23 -11.20
C GLN A 84 -6.75 -8.57 -10.64
N PHE A 85 -6.71 -7.28 -10.33
CA PHE A 85 -7.84 -6.57 -9.69
C PHE A 85 -8.59 -5.65 -10.65
N ASP A 86 -8.18 -5.56 -11.92
CA ASP A 86 -8.70 -4.60 -12.93
C ASP A 86 -8.80 -3.16 -12.38
N TYR A 87 -7.94 -2.82 -11.43
CA TYR A 87 -7.94 -1.56 -10.73
C TYR A 87 -6.90 -0.63 -11.33
N LYS A 88 -7.34 0.59 -11.67
CA LYS A 88 -6.47 1.66 -12.16
C LYS A 88 -6.23 2.68 -11.04
N PRO A 89 -5.05 2.68 -10.40
CA PRO A 89 -4.74 3.65 -9.36
C PRO A 89 -4.86 5.08 -9.87
N ILE A 90 -5.41 5.95 -9.02
CA ILE A 90 -5.58 7.39 -9.32
C ILE A 90 -4.22 8.08 -9.41
N LEU A 91 -3.29 7.72 -8.51
CA LEU A 91 -1.91 8.19 -8.55
C LEU A 91 -1.13 7.36 -9.57
N THR A 92 -0.27 8.02 -10.35
CA THR A 92 0.73 7.32 -11.14
C THR A 92 1.85 6.81 -10.24
N LYS A 93 2.57 5.76 -10.67
CA LYS A 93 3.74 5.22 -9.92
C LYS A 93 4.72 6.33 -9.52
N LYS A 94 4.97 7.28 -10.42
CA LYS A 94 5.87 8.42 -10.18
C LYS A 94 5.32 9.36 -9.11
N GLN A 95 4.02 9.67 -9.15
CA GLN A 95 3.38 10.48 -8.13
C GLN A 95 3.36 9.77 -6.78
N PHE A 96 3.10 8.47 -6.74
CA PHE A 96 3.08 7.71 -5.50
C PHE A 96 4.45 7.63 -4.82
N ILE A 97 5.54 7.52 -5.60
CA ILE A 97 6.92 7.52 -5.09
C ILE A 97 7.39 8.95 -4.73
N GLN A 98 6.78 9.99 -5.30
CA GLN A 98 7.14 11.36 -5.02
C GLN A 98 6.53 11.80 -3.68
N SER A 99 7.38 12.18 -2.73
CA SER A 99 6.95 12.68 -1.43
C SER A 99 5.98 13.86 -1.58
N GLY A 100 4.87 13.82 -0.83
CA GLY A 100 3.84 14.88 -0.82
C GLY A 100 2.62 14.62 -1.71
N PHE A 101 2.55 13.48 -2.40
CA PHE A 101 1.40 13.07 -3.21
C PHE A 101 0.64 11.85 -2.68
N ALA A 102 1.29 11.01 -1.87
CA ALA A 102 0.70 9.79 -1.28
C ALA A 102 -0.19 10.09 -0.08
#